data_AF-A0A0H3ZKT0-F1
#
_entry.id   AF-A0A0H3ZKT0-F1
#
_cell.length_a   1.000
_cell.length_b   1.000
_cell.length_c   1.000
_cell.angle_alpha   90.00
_cell.angle_beta   90.00
_cell.angle_gamma   90.00
#
_symmetry.space_group_name_H-M   'P 1'
#
loop_
_entity.id
_entity.type
_entity.pdbx_description
1 polymer ?
#
loop_
_entity_poly.entity_id
_entity_poly.type
_entity_poly.pdbx_seq_one_letter_code
_entity_poly.pdbx_strand_id
1 'polypeptide(L)'
;MRADVNEFIDDVYMPYAIKEAIKKDRIRQASGKTSFIDMISKGLSASSSSKQQELAIGAMEVLVSQVTQSVDRQRKLLLDNLNGQERDLLASTNRSYLAIHQANSIVTGHLSSIAKVHETQNELLSEIGIETDVNNFIATKLAIASDEIAELTNKSQKELDDIGGVEGAKEKLQNAIEKLNIK
;
A
#
# COMPACT_ATOMS: atom_id res chain seq x y z
N MET A 1 -2.11 7.19 7.54
CA MET A 1 -1.68 5.77 7.65
C MET A 1 -0.25 5.59 8.12
N ARG A 2 0.82 5.95 7.37
CA ARG A 2 2.20 5.87 7.91
C ARG A 2 2.44 6.87 9.06
N ALA A 3 1.89 8.08 8.97
CA ALA A 3 1.83 9.02 10.10
C ALA A 3 1.15 8.38 11.31
N ASP A 4 -0.03 7.78 11.10
CA ASP A 4 -0.81 7.12 12.15
C ASP A 4 -0.04 5.94 12.76
N VAL A 5 0.80 5.24 11.98
CA VAL A 5 1.73 4.22 12.49
C VAL A 5 2.80 4.86 13.37
N ASN A 6 3.40 5.98 12.95
CA ASN A 6 4.40 6.68 13.77
C ASN A 6 3.78 7.26 15.05
N GLU A 7 2.62 7.90 14.96
CA GLU A 7 1.83 8.42 16.08
C GLU A 7 1.44 7.28 17.04
N PHE A 8 0.94 6.15 16.51
CA PHE A 8 0.71 4.96 17.33
C PHE A 8 2.00 4.45 18.00
N ILE A 9 3.11 4.42 17.26
CA ILE A 9 4.38 3.95 17.80
C ILE A 9 4.84 4.85 18.95
N ASP A 10 4.77 6.15 18.78
CA ASP A 10 5.33 7.12 19.72
C ASP A 10 4.39 7.35 20.91
N ASP A 11 3.07 7.47 20.68
CA ASP A 11 2.11 7.81 21.72
C ASP A 11 1.52 6.59 22.45
N VAL A 12 1.54 5.42 21.81
CA VAL A 12 0.93 4.19 22.38
C VAL A 12 1.97 3.12 22.64
N TYR A 13 2.72 2.72 21.60
CA TYR A 13 3.61 1.57 21.70
C TYR A 13 4.87 1.86 22.52
N MET A 14 5.46 3.05 22.41
CA MET A 14 6.65 3.41 23.17
C MET A 14 6.38 3.43 24.68
N PRO A 15 5.31 4.07 25.19
CA PRO A 15 4.92 3.95 26.60
C PRO A 15 4.69 2.49 27.03
N TYR A 16 4.05 1.67 26.18
CA TYR A 16 3.87 0.25 26.44
C TYR A 16 5.21 -0.50 26.51
N ALA A 17 6.13 -0.28 25.57
CA ALA A 17 7.43 -0.92 25.51
C ALA A 17 8.30 -0.58 26.73
N ILE A 18 8.26 0.67 27.19
CA ILE A 18 8.90 1.10 28.44
C ILE A 18 8.30 0.33 29.63
N LYS A 19 6.96 0.31 29.77
CA LYS A 19 6.28 -0.40 30.86
C LYS A 19 6.63 -1.88 30.89
N GLU A 20 6.63 -2.54 29.73
CA GLU A 20 6.97 -3.95 29.62
C GLU A 20 8.46 -4.23 29.91
N ALA A 21 9.37 -3.37 29.47
CA ALA A 21 10.79 -3.49 29.81
C ALA A 21 11.02 -3.41 31.33
N ILE A 22 10.39 -2.44 32.00
CA ILE A 22 10.44 -2.29 33.46
C ILE A 22 9.83 -3.50 34.15
N LYS A 23 8.67 -3.97 33.71
CA LYS A 23 7.98 -5.13 34.28
C LYS A 23 8.83 -6.40 34.18
N LYS A 24 9.43 -6.66 33.01
CA LYS A 24 10.35 -7.79 32.81
C LYS A 24 11.57 -7.69 33.71
N ASP A 25 12.12 -6.50 33.90
CA ASP A 25 13.26 -6.29 34.79
C ASP A 25 12.92 -6.52 36.27
N ARG A 26 11.73 -6.08 36.72
CA ARG A 26 11.23 -6.37 38.07
C ARG A 26 11.06 -7.88 38.33
N ILE A 27 10.64 -8.64 37.33
CA ILE A 27 10.57 -10.11 37.43
C ILE A 27 11.98 -10.70 37.57
N ARG A 28 12.98 -10.17 36.86
CA ARG A 28 14.38 -10.57 37.04
C ARG A 28 14.87 -10.28 38.46
N GLN A 29 14.57 -9.10 38.98
CA GLN A 29 14.90 -8.72 40.35
C GLN A 29 14.31 -9.70 41.37
N ALA A 30 13.01 -10.00 41.25
CA ALA A 30 12.31 -10.90 42.16
C ALA A 30 12.84 -12.35 42.11
N SER A 31 13.45 -12.75 40.99
CA SER A 31 14.09 -14.06 40.82
C SER A 31 15.58 -14.07 41.19
N GLY A 32 16.08 -13.02 41.84
CA GLY A 32 17.48 -12.92 42.28
C GLY A 32 18.48 -12.72 41.14
N LYS A 33 18.01 -12.42 39.92
CA LYS A 33 18.86 -12.13 38.76
C LYS A 33 19.22 -10.65 38.72
N THR A 34 20.28 -10.33 37.98
CA THR A 34 20.67 -8.94 37.70
C THR A 34 19.50 -8.14 37.14
N SER A 35 19.20 -7.01 37.79
CA SER A 35 18.12 -6.09 37.46
C SER A 35 18.72 -4.72 37.17
N PHE A 36 18.44 -4.20 35.99
CA PHE A 36 18.90 -2.87 35.59
C PHE A 36 18.21 -1.78 36.41
N ILE A 37 16.94 -1.96 36.76
CA ILE A 37 16.20 -1.04 37.64
C ILE A 37 16.78 -1.01 39.06
N ASP A 38 17.21 -2.15 39.60
CA ASP A 38 17.90 -2.22 40.88
C ASP A 38 19.27 -1.52 40.84
N MET A 39 20.04 -1.75 39.77
CA MET A 39 21.33 -1.06 39.54
C MET A 39 21.14 0.45 39.44
N ILE A 40 20.13 0.90 38.68
CA ILE A 40 19.77 2.32 38.55
C ILE A 40 19.37 2.89 39.92
N SER A 41 18.50 2.22 40.66
CA SER A 41 18.03 2.70 41.97
C SER A 41 19.17 2.83 42.98
N LYS A 42 20.14 1.91 42.96
CA LYS A 42 21.31 1.96 43.85
C LYS A 42 22.27 3.09 43.47
N GLY A 43 22.53 3.28 42.17
CA GLY A 43 23.42 4.34 41.70
C GLY A 43 22.84 5.75 41.81
N LEU A 44 21.52 5.90 41.90
CA LEU A 44 20.86 7.19 42.15
C LEU A 44 20.63 7.51 43.64
N SER A 45 21.05 6.62 44.55
CA SER A 45 20.87 6.83 46.00
C SER A 45 21.85 7.88 46.54
N ALA A 46 21.46 8.61 47.59
CA ALA A 46 22.29 9.66 48.19
C ALA A 46 23.65 9.16 48.73
N SER A 47 23.76 7.88 49.05
CA SER A 47 24.97 7.22 49.53
C SER A 47 25.72 6.45 48.44
N SER A 48 25.40 6.65 47.16
CA SER A 48 26.02 5.93 46.05
C SER A 48 27.51 6.28 45.91
N SER A 49 28.35 5.26 45.78
CA SER A 49 29.73 5.44 45.32
C SER A 49 29.79 5.81 43.83
N SER A 50 30.90 6.43 43.41
CA SER A 50 31.18 6.74 42.00
C SER A 50 31.04 5.50 41.09
N LYS A 51 31.51 4.32 41.53
CA LYS A 51 31.34 3.06 40.81
C LYS A 51 29.87 2.64 40.65
N GLN A 52 29.03 2.88 41.66
CA GLN A 52 27.60 2.56 41.57
C GLN A 52 26.87 3.52 40.64
N GLN A 53 27.29 4.79 40.59
CA GLN A 53 26.77 5.78 39.64
C GLN A 53 27.09 5.38 38.20
N GLU A 54 28.33 4.97 37.92
CA GLU A 54 28.74 4.50 36.59
C GLU A 54 27.93 3.26 36.13
N LEU A 55 27.76 2.28 37.04
CA LEU A 55 26.93 1.10 36.77
C LEU A 55 25.46 1.46 36.51
N ALA A 56 24.92 2.48 37.17
CA ALA A 56 23.57 2.97 36.91
C ALA A 56 23.46 3.61 35.52
N ILE A 57 24.43 4.42 35.10
CA ILE A 57 24.45 5.00 33.74
C ILE A 57 24.45 3.88 32.69
N GLY A 58 25.35 2.90 32.81
CA GLY A 58 25.38 1.76 31.89
C GLY A 58 24.07 0.95 31.89
N ALA A 59 23.42 0.79 33.05
CA ALA A 59 22.11 0.15 33.14
C ALA A 59 21.00 0.97 32.47
N MET A 60 21.05 2.31 32.54
CA MET A 60 20.12 3.18 31.81
C MET A 60 20.32 3.05 30.30
N GLU A 61 21.57 3.08 29.83
CA GLU A 61 21.90 2.92 28.41
C GLU A 61 21.36 1.60 27.85
N VAL A 62 21.54 0.50 28.59
CA VAL A 62 21.00 -0.81 28.21
C VAL A 62 19.47 -0.80 28.16
N LEU A 63 18.81 -0.20 29.15
CA LEU A 63 17.34 -0.13 29.20
C LEU A 63 16.79 0.69 28.02
N VAL A 64 17.36 1.87 27.77
CA VAL A 64 17.00 2.73 26.64
C VAL A 64 17.21 1.98 25.33
N SER A 65 18.38 1.36 25.14
CA SER A 65 18.70 0.59 23.93
C SER A 65 17.70 -0.54 23.69
N GLN A 66 17.32 -1.29 24.72
CA GLN A 66 16.33 -2.38 24.59
C GLN A 66 14.94 -1.86 24.18
N VAL A 67 14.51 -0.74 24.77
CA VAL A 67 13.23 -0.11 24.43
C VAL A 67 13.28 0.40 22.98
N THR A 68 14.31 1.16 22.61
CA THR A 68 14.49 1.68 21.25
C THR A 68 14.49 0.57 20.21
N GLN A 69 15.25 -0.51 20.43
CA GLN A 69 15.25 -1.66 19.51
C GLN A 69 13.86 -2.32 19.39
N SER A 70 13.10 -2.38 20.48
CA SER A 70 11.74 -2.93 20.45
C SER A 70 10.79 -2.05 19.65
N VAL A 71 10.88 -0.74 19.85
CA VAL A 71 10.12 0.29 19.12
C VAL A 71 10.46 0.26 17.64
N ASP A 72 11.74 0.26 17.29
CA ASP A 72 12.19 0.26 15.88
C ASP A 72 11.79 -1.00 15.13
N ARG A 73 11.89 -2.18 15.78
CA ARG A 73 11.40 -3.44 15.21
C ARG A 73 9.90 -3.38 14.93
N GLN A 74 9.11 -2.85 15.86
CA GLN A 74 7.67 -2.74 15.67
C GLN A 74 7.31 -1.75 14.57
N ARG A 75 7.97 -0.58 14.54
CA ARG A 75 7.81 0.43 13.50
C ARG A 75 8.11 -0.17 12.12
N LYS A 76 9.24 -0.86 11.99
CA LYS A 76 9.62 -1.54 10.75
C LYS A 76 8.57 -2.58 10.32
N LEU A 77 8.12 -3.43 11.23
CA LEU A 77 7.12 -4.46 10.93
C LEU A 77 5.80 -3.86 10.42
N LEU A 78 5.30 -2.80 11.04
CA LEU A 78 4.07 -2.15 10.62
C LEU A 78 4.21 -1.46 9.26
N LEU A 79 5.33 -0.75 9.05
CA LEU A 79 5.60 -0.09 7.77
C LEU A 79 5.82 -1.10 6.63
N ASP A 80 6.59 -2.15 6.86
CA ASP A 80 6.85 -3.18 5.84
C ASP A 80 5.54 -3.87 5.39
N ASN A 81 4.64 -4.16 6.34
CA ASN A 81 3.32 -4.71 6.02
C ASN A 81 2.47 -3.75 5.19
N LEU A 82 2.42 -2.47 5.57
CA LEU A 82 1.67 -1.46 4.83
C LEU A 82 2.20 -1.31 3.40
N ASN A 83 3.53 -1.32 3.23
CA ASN A 83 4.18 -1.24 1.93
C ASN A 83 3.88 -2.47 1.05
N GLY A 84 3.81 -3.64 1.67
CA GLY A 84 3.38 -4.87 1.01
C GLY A 84 1.95 -4.76 0.48
N GLN A 85 1.02 -4.31 1.32
CA GLN A 85 -0.38 -4.11 0.94
C GLN A 85 -0.54 -3.09 -0.19
N GLU A 86 0.21 -1.98 -0.13
CA GLU A 86 0.23 -0.95 -1.17
C GLU A 86 0.66 -1.54 -2.52
N ARG A 87 1.79 -2.28 -2.53
CA ARG A 87 2.30 -2.92 -3.74
C ARG A 87 1.29 -3.92 -4.32
N ASP A 88 0.67 -4.73 -3.48
CA ASP A 88 -0.28 -5.75 -3.92
C ASP A 88 -1.56 -5.12 -4.51
N LEU A 89 -2.04 -4.04 -3.90
CA LEU A 89 -3.18 -3.27 -4.41
C LEU A 89 -2.88 -2.66 -5.78
N LEU A 90 -1.70 -2.03 -5.94
CA LEU A 90 -1.28 -1.45 -7.21
C LEU A 90 -1.13 -2.53 -8.29
N ALA A 91 -0.52 -3.67 -7.96
CA ALA A 91 -0.37 -4.79 -8.89
C ALA A 91 -1.73 -5.36 -9.32
N SER A 92 -2.67 -5.50 -8.38
CA SER A 92 -4.03 -5.97 -8.68
C SER A 92 -4.78 -4.98 -9.59
N THR A 93 -4.68 -3.68 -9.29
CA THR A 93 -5.32 -2.62 -10.08
C THR A 93 -4.79 -2.60 -11.51
N ASN A 94 -3.47 -2.67 -11.68
CA ASN A 94 -2.84 -2.73 -12.99
C ASN A 94 -3.27 -3.98 -13.79
N ARG A 95 -3.37 -5.14 -13.14
CA ARG A 95 -3.85 -6.37 -13.78
C ARG A 95 -5.29 -6.24 -14.26
N SER A 96 -6.17 -5.69 -13.43
CA SER A 96 -7.58 -5.45 -13.81
C SER A 96 -7.70 -4.48 -14.98
N TYR A 97 -6.92 -3.39 -14.97
CA TYR A 97 -6.86 -2.44 -16.07
C TYR A 97 -6.44 -3.12 -17.39
N LEU A 98 -5.35 -3.88 -17.38
CA LEU A 98 -4.87 -4.60 -18.57
C LEU A 98 -5.90 -5.63 -19.08
N ALA A 99 -6.59 -6.32 -18.16
CA ALA A 99 -7.64 -7.27 -18.52
C ALA A 99 -8.82 -6.58 -19.22
N ILE A 100 -9.28 -5.43 -18.71
CA ILE A 100 -10.35 -4.64 -19.35
C ILE A 100 -9.89 -4.15 -20.73
N HIS A 101 -8.68 -3.61 -20.84
CA HIS A 101 -8.13 -3.15 -22.11
C HIS A 101 -8.06 -4.28 -23.15
N GLN A 102 -7.61 -5.47 -22.73
CA GLN A 102 -7.55 -6.64 -23.60
C GLN A 102 -8.95 -7.12 -24.02
N ALA A 103 -9.90 -7.16 -23.08
CA ALA A 103 -11.29 -7.49 -23.38
C ALA A 103 -11.88 -6.53 -24.41
N ASN A 104 -11.62 -5.23 -24.27
CA ASN A 104 -12.06 -4.21 -25.23
C ASN A 104 -11.46 -4.47 -26.61
N SER A 105 -10.16 -4.74 -26.68
CA SER A 105 -9.48 -5.05 -27.94
C SER A 105 -10.09 -6.28 -28.64
N ILE A 106 -10.44 -7.32 -27.87
CA ILE A 106 -11.09 -8.53 -28.38
C ILE A 106 -12.50 -8.22 -28.88
N VAL A 107 -13.30 -7.49 -28.09
CA VAL A 107 -14.66 -7.07 -28.47
C VAL A 107 -14.58 -6.27 -29.78
N THR A 108 -13.77 -5.22 -29.85
CA THR A 108 -13.59 -4.41 -31.06
C THR A 108 -13.19 -5.26 -32.27
N GLY A 109 -12.28 -6.22 -32.09
CA GLY A 109 -11.88 -7.16 -33.15
C GLY A 109 -13.05 -8.03 -33.63
N HIS A 110 -13.85 -8.58 -32.72
CA HIS A 110 -15.05 -9.34 -33.07
C HIS A 110 -16.10 -8.48 -33.76
N LEU A 111 -16.32 -7.24 -33.29
CA LEU A 111 -17.27 -6.31 -33.92
C LEU A 111 -16.87 -6.01 -35.37
N SER A 112 -15.58 -5.77 -35.62
CA SER A 112 -15.05 -5.58 -36.96
C SER A 112 -15.24 -6.82 -37.84
N SER A 113 -15.00 -8.01 -37.30
CA SER A 113 -15.22 -9.28 -38.01
C SER A 113 -16.69 -9.50 -38.36
N ILE A 114 -17.62 -9.21 -37.44
CA ILE A 114 -19.07 -9.33 -37.66
C ILE A 114 -19.51 -8.34 -38.73
N ALA A 115 -19.08 -7.08 -38.64
CA ALA A 115 -19.37 -6.07 -39.66
C ALA A 115 -18.92 -6.53 -41.05
N LYS A 116 -17.71 -7.09 -41.15
CA LYS A 116 -17.16 -7.59 -42.43
C LYS A 116 -17.92 -8.79 -42.99
N VAL A 117 -18.30 -9.75 -42.16
CA VAL A 117 -19.14 -10.90 -42.59
C VAL A 117 -20.47 -10.40 -43.15
N HIS A 118 -21.10 -9.45 -42.46
CA HIS A 118 -22.36 -8.87 -42.92
C HIS A 118 -22.21 -8.05 -44.20
N GLU A 119 -21.12 -7.28 -44.35
CA GLU A 119 -20.81 -6.56 -45.60
C GLU A 119 -20.74 -7.54 -46.78
N THR A 120 -20.00 -8.64 -46.66
CA THR A 120 -19.91 -9.69 -47.69
C THR A 120 -21.26 -10.37 -47.96
N GLN A 121 -22.06 -10.64 -46.93
CA GLN A 121 -23.42 -11.19 -47.11
C GLN A 121 -24.32 -10.23 -47.87
N ASN A 122 -24.18 -8.93 -47.62
CA ASN A 122 -25.00 -7.90 -48.25
C ASN A 122 -24.60 -7.65 -49.71
N GLU A 123 -23.30 -7.71 -50.03
CA GLU A 123 -22.83 -7.74 -51.42
C GLU A 123 -23.51 -8.90 -52.17
N LEU A 124 -23.52 -10.10 -51.57
CA LEU A 124 -24.16 -11.28 -52.17
C LEU A 124 -25.69 -11.14 -52.32
N LEU A 125 -26.37 -10.59 -51.30
CA LEU A 125 -27.83 -10.39 -51.32
C LEU A 125 -28.24 -9.29 -52.32
N SER A 126 -27.44 -8.23 -52.43
CA SER A 126 -27.61 -7.17 -53.42
C SER A 126 -27.42 -7.69 -54.84
N GLU A 127 -26.45 -8.59 -55.07
CA GLU A 127 -26.26 -9.24 -56.38
C GLU A 127 -27.48 -10.05 -56.83
N ILE A 128 -28.27 -10.59 -55.89
CA ILE A 128 -29.50 -11.34 -56.17
C ILE A 128 -30.80 -10.52 -56.01
N GLY A 129 -30.69 -9.20 -55.78
CA GLY A 129 -31.81 -8.26 -55.79
C GLY A 129 -32.61 -8.14 -54.49
N ILE A 130 -32.03 -8.50 -53.34
CA ILE A 130 -32.67 -8.40 -52.02
C ILE A 130 -31.95 -7.34 -51.17
N GLU A 131 -32.59 -6.18 -50.94
CA GLU A 131 -32.09 -5.15 -50.02
C GLU A 131 -32.76 -5.26 -48.64
N THR A 132 -31.98 -5.30 -47.55
CA THR A 132 -32.49 -5.30 -46.17
C THR A 132 -31.74 -4.29 -45.27
N ASP A 133 -32.49 -3.54 -44.44
CA ASP A 133 -32.00 -2.47 -43.54
C ASP A 133 -31.50 -2.97 -42.16
N VAL A 134 -31.24 -4.27 -42.04
CA VAL A 134 -30.76 -4.89 -40.78
C VAL A 134 -29.36 -4.37 -40.42
N ASN A 135 -28.59 -3.93 -41.42
CA ASN A 135 -27.24 -3.39 -41.27
C ASN A 135 -27.15 -2.14 -40.41
N ASN A 136 -28.02 -1.15 -40.65
CA ASN A 136 -27.97 0.10 -39.90
C ASN A 136 -28.26 -0.13 -38.43
N PHE A 137 -29.22 -0.99 -38.12
CA PHE A 137 -29.60 -1.28 -36.74
C PHE A 137 -28.46 -1.92 -35.94
N ILE A 138 -27.81 -2.96 -36.49
CA ILE A 138 -26.74 -3.68 -35.80
C ILE A 138 -25.44 -2.86 -35.77
N ALA A 139 -25.04 -2.23 -36.87
CA ALA A 139 -23.85 -1.38 -36.91
C ALA A 139 -23.97 -0.22 -35.90
N THR A 140 -25.14 0.41 -35.79
CA THR A 140 -25.39 1.48 -34.82
C THR A 140 -25.32 0.97 -33.38
N LYS A 141 -25.92 -0.20 -33.07
CA LYS A 141 -25.85 -0.78 -31.73
C LYS A 141 -24.43 -1.18 -31.32
N LEU A 142 -23.65 -1.70 -32.26
CA LEU A 142 -22.25 -2.08 -32.03
C LEU A 142 -21.34 -0.86 -31.87
N ALA A 143 -21.56 0.20 -32.65
CA ALA A 143 -20.85 1.47 -32.50
C ALA A 143 -21.12 2.09 -31.12
N ILE A 144 -22.39 2.16 -30.68
CA ILE A 144 -22.76 2.68 -29.35
C ILE A 144 -22.06 1.89 -28.23
N ALA A 145 -22.09 0.56 -28.29
CA ALA A 145 -21.43 -0.27 -27.28
C ALA A 145 -19.90 -0.08 -27.27
N SER A 146 -19.28 0.05 -28.45
CA SER A 146 -17.85 0.35 -28.57
C SER A 146 -17.50 1.72 -28.00
N ASP A 147 -18.33 2.73 -28.23
CA ASP A 147 -18.14 4.10 -27.75
C ASP A 147 -18.30 4.19 -26.22
N GLU A 148 -19.32 3.53 -25.64
CA GLU A 148 -19.52 3.48 -24.18
C GLU A 148 -18.32 2.81 -23.48
N ILE A 149 -17.79 1.73 -24.08
CA ILE A 149 -16.60 1.03 -23.58
C ILE A 149 -15.34 1.89 -23.73
N ALA A 150 -15.19 2.61 -24.84
CA ALA A 150 -14.08 3.53 -25.06
C ALA A 150 -14.13 4.73 -24.08
N GLU A 151 -15.31 5.28 -23.80
CA GLU A 151 -15.50 6.30 -22.77
C GLU A 151 -15.11 5.78 -21.38
N LEU A 152 -15.54 4.57 -21.00
CA LEU A 152 -15.20 3.99 -19.71
C LEU A 152 -13.68 3.76 -19.57
N THR A 153 -13.03 3.34 -20.66
CA THR A 153 -11.58 3.15 -20.73
C THR A 153 -10.84 4.48 -20.64
N ASN A 154 -11.29 5.48 -21.39
CA ASN A 154 -10.70 6.82 -21.37
C ASN A 154 -10.88 7.52 -20.03
N LYS A 155 -12.04 7.34 -19.38
CA LYS A 155 -12.28 7.87 -18.04
C LYS A 155 -11.37 7.22 -17.01
N SER A 156 -11.21 5.90 -17.08
CA SER A 156 -10.27 5.16 -16.22
C SER A 156 -8.81 5.59 -16.48
N GLN A 157 -8.44 5.78 -17.75
CA GLN A 157 -7.13 6.28 -18.16
C GLN A 157 -6.88 7.70 -17.66
N LYS A 158 -7.87 8.58 -17.76
CA LYS A 158 -7.76 9.98 -17.32
C LYS A 158 -7.69 10.09 -15.80
N GLU A 159 -8.45 9.28 -15.07
CA GLU A 159 -8.30 9.18 -13.61
C GLU A 159 -6.93 8.63 -13.21
N LEU A 160 -6.34 7.72 -13.99
CA LEU A 160 -4.96 7.25 -13.82
C LEU A 160 -3.91 8.31 -14.21
N ASP A 161 -4.14 9.09 -15.26
CA ASP A 161 -3.21 10.12 -15.74
C ASP A 161 -3.27 11.41 -14.91
N ASP A 162 -4.41 11.75 -14.29
CA ASP A 162 -4.55 12.86 -13.34
C ASP A 162 -3.79 12.59 -12.02
N ILE A 163 -3.50 11.32 -11.73
CA ILE A 163 -2.53 10.91 -10.72
C ILE A 163 -1.11 10.72 -11.27
N GLY A 164 -0.90 10.93 -12.58
CA GLY A 164 0.39 10.91 -13.28
C GLY A 164 0.79 9.52 -13.80
N GLY A 165 -0.19 8.65 -14.05
CA GLY A 165 0.01 7.25 -14.40
C GLY A 165 0.49 6.43 -13.20
N VAL A 166 0.98 5.21 -13.44
CA VAL A 166 1.57 4.37 -12.37
C VAL A 166 2.76 5.07 -11.71
N GLU A 167 3.54 5.82 -12.49
CA GLU A 167 4.74 6.49 -12.00
C GLU A 167 4.40 7.76 -11.21
N GLY A 168 3.39 8.52 -11.60
CA GLY A 168 2.89 9.66 -10.82
C GLY A 168 2.08 9.25 -9.61
N ALA A 169 1.36 8.12 -9.66
CA ALA A 169 0.73 7.55 -8.48
C ALA A 169 1.82 7.15 -7.47
N LYS A 170 2.89 6.51 -7.96
CA LYS A 170 4.09 6.17 -7.20
C LYS A 170 4.85 7.41 -6.72
N GLU A 171 4.94 8.49 -7.49
CA GLU A 171 5.58 9.76 -7.10
C GLU A 171 4.74 10.56 -6.12
N LYS A 172 3.41 10.57 -6.23
CA LYS A 172 2.50 11.16 -5.24
C LYS A 172 2.53 10.36 -3.94
N LEU A 173 2.59 9.03 -4.03
CA LEU A 173 2.79 8.15 -2.87
C LEU A 173 4.19 8.36 -2.26
N GLN A 174 5.26 8.41 -3.06
CA GLN A 174 6.63 8.68 -2.58
C GLN A 174 6.78 10.09 -2.01
N ASN A 175 6.22 11.13 -2.63
CA ASN A 175 6.22 12.49 -2.09
C ASN A 175 5.39 12.58 -0.81
N ALA A 176 4.27 11.86 -0.72
CA ALA A 176 3.54 11.73 0.53
C ALA A 176 4.41 11.04 1.60
N ILE A 177 5.16 9.98 1.24
CA ILE A 177 6.11 9.27 2.11
C ILE A 177 7.31 10.14 2.53
N GLU A 178 7.86 10.97 1.65
CA GLU A 178 9.00 11.84 1.94
C GLU A 178 8.59 13.04 2.80
N LYS A 179 7.41 13.62 2.54
CA LYS A 179 6.82 14.63 3.45
C LYS A 179 6.51 14.08 4.84
N LEU A 180 6.36 12.75 4.96
CA LEU A 180 6.21 12.04 6.24
C LEU A 180 7.55 11.73 6.94
N ASN A 181 8.69 12.00 6.30
CA ASN A 181 10.04 11.76 6.82
C ASN A 181 10.71 13.05 7.33
N ILE A 182 10.09 14.22 7.12
CA ILE A 182 10.57 15.53 7.60
C ILE A 182 9.67 16.02 8.73
N LYS A 183 9.87 15.45 9.93
CA LYS A 183 9.74 16.11 11.24
C LYS A 183 10.15 15.17 12.36
#